data_AF-A0A9Q0QH88-F1
#
_entry.id   AF-A0A9Q0QH88-F1
#
_cell.length_a   1.000
_cell.length_b   1.000
_cell.length_c   1.000
_cell.angle_alpha   90.00
_cell.angle_beta   90.00
_cell.angle_gamma   90.00
#
_symmetry.space_group_name_H-M   'P 1'
#
loop_
_entity.id
_entity.type
_entity.pdbx_description
1 polymer ?
#
loop_
_entity_poly.entity_id
_entity_poly.type
_entity_poly.pdbx_seq_one_letter_code
_entity_poly.pdbx_strand_id
1 'polypeptide(L)'
;MKKASFPETVLFWGSKTSHLAAECDDACILDMNYFVKNLAGIKAKGVRPDLIGPIIAHYASKWLPDLSGDHHPSTDNGLAYSAESPESVTTLWMKKRFFVETLVGILPPEKDSIPCNFLLRLLRIANMVGVESTYRAELEKRISWQLDQASLKELMIPSFSHTCGTLLDVELIIRLLGRFVNLDKVAKSGAAVVKVAKLVDSYLAEASVDSNLNFSQFVALAGALPSHARVTDDGLYRAIDTYLKAHPRVSKQERKVLFRLIDSRKLSQEASRHAAQNERLPVRAVIQVLFSEQTKLDQQMNLSGSFSETRSPYLGFEAPTRCLSKREMSEQQVEVRKLREEVRGLQSHCHAMQNANGKVAGEKERVFQVEEVWGCPAFNEKQ
;
A
#
# COMPACT_ATOMS: atom_id res chain seq x y z
N MET A 1 10.50 -46.09 -7.05
CA MET A 1 9.17 -45.47 -6.86
C MET A 1 8.94 -45.23 -5.38
N LYS A 2 9.11 -43.98 -4.91
CA LYS A 2 8.64 -43.53 -3.60
C LYS A 2 7.86 -42.24 -3.83
N LYS A 3 6.55 -42.30 -3.63
CA LYS A 3 5.65 -41.14 -3.55
C LYS A 3 5.91 -40.46 -2.21
N ALA A 4 6.15 -39.16 -2.23
CA ALA A 4 6.01 -38.30 -1.06
C ALA A 4 5.08 -37.15 -1.45
N SER A 5 4.05 -36.99 -0.62
CA SER A 5 2.97 -36.03 -0.66
C SER A 5 3.45 -34.59 -0.43
N PHE A 6 2.89 -33.64 -1.18
CA PHE A 6 2.90 -32.22 -0.84
C PHE A 6 1.50 -31.82 -0.37
N PRO A 7 1.33 -31.08 0.74
CA PRO A 7 0.08 -30.42 1.06
C PRO A 7 0.02 -29.04 0.37
N GLU A 8 -1.00 -28.89 -0.46
CA GLU A 8 -2.02 -27.82 -0.44
C GLU A 8 -1.65 -26.32 -0.38
N THR A 9 -2.22 -25.63 -1.38
CA THR A 9 -2.83 -24.28 -1.31
C THR A 9 -1.97 -23.07 -1.69
N VAL A 10 -2.04 -22.70 -2.96
CA VAL A 10 -2.18 -21.29 -3.36
C VAL A 10 -3.44 -21.21 -4.21
N LEU A 11 -4.52 -20.73 -3.60
CA LEU A 11 -5.74 -20.36 -4.31
C LEU A 11 -5.41 -19.16 -5.20
N PHE A 12 -5.01 -19.45 -6.44
CA PHE A 12 -4.99 -18.46 -7.49
C PHE A 12 -6.43 -18.00 -7.73
N TRP A 13 -6.63 -16.68 -7.80
CA TRP A 13 -7.85 -16.09 -8.33
C TRP A 13 -8.13 -16.69 -9.70
N GLY A 14 -9.03 -17.67 -9.72
CA GLY A 14 -9.69 -18.11 -10.92
C GLY A 14 -10.49 -16.93 -11.44
N SER A 15 -10.00 -16.33 -12.52
CA SER A 15 -10.68 -15.33 -13.32
C SER A 15 -12.02 -15.90 -13.80
N LYS A 16 -13.10 -15.66 -13.05
CA LYS A 16 -14.41 -15.58 -13.66
C LYS A 16 -14.47 -14.21 -14.32
N THR A 17 -14.39 -14.22 -15.64
CA THR A 17 -14.71 -13.09 -16.51
C THR A 17 -16.17 -12.70 -16.32
N SER A 18 -16.46 -11.93 -15.27
CA SER A 18 -17.75 -11.27 -15.02
C SER A 18 -17.60 -9.77 -14.77
N HIS A 19 -16.45 -9.17 -15.12
CA HIS A 19 -16.18 -7.73 -15.03
C HIS A 19 -16.73 -6.89 -16.21
N LEU A 20 -17.41 -7.53 -17.16
CA LEU A 20 -18.02 -6.85 -18.33
C LEU A 20 -19.43 -6.30 -18.04
N ALA A 21 -20.02 -6.60 -16.87
CA ALA A 21 -21.45 -6.39 -16.60
C ALA A 21 -21.82 -4.98 -16.12
N ALA A 22 -21.16 -3.95 -16.65
CA ALA A 22 -21.67 -2.59 -16.57
C ALA A 22 -21.74 -2.05 -18.00
N GLU A 23 -22.91 -2.23 -18.60
CA GLU A 23 -23.19 -1.84 -19.98
C GLU A 23 -23.49 -0.34 -19.99
N CYS A 24 -22.51 0.46 -20.42
CA CYS A 24 -22.76 1.86 -20.75
C CYS A 24 -23.26 1.91 -22.21
N ASP A 25 -24.58 2.01 -22.34
CA ASP A 25 -25.36 2.02 -23.58
C ASP A 25 -25.67 3.46 -24.05
N ASP A 26 -26.65 3.64 -24.94
CA ASP A 26 -27.07 4.98 -25.38
C ASP A 26 -27.77 5.79 -24.29
N ALA A 27 -28.49 5.12 -23.38
CA ALA A 27 -29.11 5.77 -22.24
C ALA A 27 -28.05 6.34 -21.28
N CYS A 28 -26.96 5.59 -21.05
CA CYS A 28 -25.78 6.04 -20.32
C CYS A 28 -25.20 7.33 -20.93
N ILE A 29 -25.03 7.38 -22.26
CA ILE A 29 -24.47 8.57 -22.94
C ILE A 29 -25.40 9.78 -22.83
N LEU A 30 -26.71 9.58 -22.99
CA LEU A 30 -27.68 10.67 -22.85
C LEU A 30 -27.71 11.23 -21.42
N ASP A 31 -27.74 10.34 -20.42
CA ASP A 31 -27.66 10.67 -18.99
C ASP A 31 -26.36 11.43 -18.70
N MET A 32 -25.24 11.01 -19.31
CA MET A 32 -23.95 11.69 -19.18
C MET A 32 -23.99 13.10 -19.74
N ASN A 33 -24.56 13.31 -20.93
CA ASN A 33 -24.67 14.64 -21.53
C ASN A 33 -25.50 15.59 -20.63
N TYR A 34 -26.57 15.09 -20.02
CA TYR A 34 -27.37 15.86 -19.07
C TYR A 34 -26.58 16.16 -17.79
N PHE A 35 -25.87 15.15 -17.25
CA PHE A 35 -25.00 15.30 -16.10
C PHE A 35 -23.91 16.37 -16.32
N VAL A 36 -23.21 16.33 -17.45
CA VAL A 36 -22.16 17.31 -17.81
C VAL A 36 -22.72 18.73 -17.86
N LYS A 37 -23.89 18.93 -18.50
CA LYS A 37 -24.57 20.25 -18.56
C LYS A 37 -24.94 20.76 -17.17
N ASN A 38 -25.52 19.91 -16.32
CA ASN A 38 -25.86 20.27 -14.95
C ASN A 38 -24.62 20.60 -14.13
N LEU A 39 -23.56 19.81 -14.28
CA LEU A 39 -22.29 20.03 -13.60
C LEU A 39 -21.65 21.37 -14.00
N ALA A 40 -21.74 21.76 -15.28
CA ALA A 40 -21.30 23.07 -15.74
C ALA A 40 -22.11 24.20 -15.07
N GLY A 41 -23.42 24.04 -14.93
CA GLY A 41 -24.28 24.96 -14.18
C GLY A 41 -23.92 25.05 -12.68
N ILE A 42 -23.58 23.90 -12.06
CA ILE A 42 -23.11 23.84 -10.66
C ILE A 42 -21.78 24.57 -10.50
N LYS A 43 -20.83 24.37 -11.43
CA LYS A 43 -19.54 25.07 -11.47
C LYS A 43 -19.72 26.58 -11.65
N ALA A 44 -20.62 27.00 -12.54
CA ALA A 44 -20.92 28.43 -12.79
C ALA A 44 -21.50 29.14 -11.56
N LYS A 45 -22.17 28.41 -10.66
CA LYS A 45 -22.65 28.92 -9.36
C LYS A 45 -21.56 29.03 -8.29
N GLY A 46 -20.31 28.70 -8.61
CA GLY A 46 -19.17 28.82 -7.68
C GLY A 46 -19.10 27.71 -6.63
N VAL A 47 -19.69 26.54 -6.88
CA VAL A 47 -19.58 25.39 -5.96
C VAL A 47 -18.12 24.93 -5.90
N ARG A 48 -17.64 24.67 -4.68
CA ARG A 48 -16.24 24.31 -4.43
C ARG A 48 -15.88 22.96 -5.11
N PRO A 49 -14.67 22.84 -5.70
CA PRO A 49 -14.15 21.61 -6.30
C PRO A 49 -14.25 20.37 -5.40
N ASP A 50 -13.99 20.54 -4.10
CA ASP A 50 -14.03 19.46 -3.09
C ASP A 50 -15.40 18.81 -2.95
N LEU A 51 -16.48 19.52 -3.33
CA LEU A 51 -17.85 18.99 -3.33
C LEU A 51 -18.22 18.41 -4.70
N ILE A 52 -17.64 18.94 -5.76
CA ILE A 52 -17.87 18.49 -7.14
C ILE A 52 -17.26 17.10 -7.37
N GLY A 53 -16.06 16.88 -6.83
CA GLY A 53 -15.35 15.62 -7.05
C GLY A 53 -16.09 14.38 -6.55
N PRO A 54 -16.59 14.35 -5.29
CA PRO A 54 -17.42 13.27 -4.79
C PRO A 54 -18.71 13.04 -5.61
N ILE A 55 -19.34 14.10 -6.12
CA ILE A 55 -20.52 13.98 -6.99
C ILE A 55 -20.17 13.25 -8.29
N ILE A 56 -19.05 13.60 -8.92
CA ILE A 56 -18.56 12.90 -10.12
C ILE A 56 -18.21 11.45 -9.80
N ALA A 57 -17.51 11.19 -8.69
CA ALA A 57 -17.11 9.85 -8.30
C ALA A 57 -18.33 8.94 -8.03
N HIS A 58 -19.36 9.49 -7.37
CA HIS A 58 -20.63 8.79 -7.14
C HIS A 58 -21.36 8.53 -8.46
N TYR A 59 -21.47 9.54 -9.33
CA TYR A 59 -22.07 9.39 -10.66
C TYR A 59 -21.36 8.33 -11.50
N ALA A 60 -20.02 8.35 -11.52
CA ALA A 60 -19.21 7.41 -12.27
C ALA A 60 -19.40 5.97 -11.74
N SER A 61 -19.52 5.79 -10.42
CA SER A 61 -19.72 4.47 -9.80
C SER A 61 -21.06 3.82 -10.17
N LYS A 62 -22.07 4.62 -10.53
CA LYS A 62 -23.37 4.11 -11.04
C LYS A 62 -23.19 3.32 -12.34
N TRP A 63 -22.35 3.83 -13.24
CA TRP A 63 -22.15 3.28 -14.59
C TRP A 63 -20.88 2.43 -14.71
N LEU A 64 -19.95 2.56 -13.77
CA LEU A 64 -18.72 1.78 -13.66
C LEU A 64 -18.55 1.32 -12.20
N PRO A 65 -19.19 0.22 -11.79
CA PRO A 65 -19.14 -0.30 -10.43
C PRO A 65 -17.72 -0.60 -9.93
N ASP A 66 -16.79 -0.93 -10.83
CA ASP A 66 -15.36 -1.12 -10.55
C ASP A 66 -14.66 0.14 -9.97
N LEU A 67 -15.32 1.30 -10.00
CA LEU A 67 -14.86 2.53 -9.36
C LEU A 67 -15.27 2.64 -7.88
N SER A 68 -16.33 1.94 -7.47
CA SER A 68 -16.73 1.86 -6.06
C SER A 68 -15.71 1.01 -5.30
N GLY A 69 -15.18 1.51 -4.18
CA GLY A 69 -14.04 0.87 -3.51
C GLY A 69 -14.35 -0.44 -2.80
N ASP A 70 -15.63 -0.77 -2.71
CA ASP A 70 -16.12 -1.96 -2.05
C ASP A 70 -16.21 -3.10 -3.05
N HIS A 71 -15.17 -3.94 -3.03
CA HIS A 71 -15.33 -5.31 -3.49
C HIS A 71 -16.02 -6.11 -2.38
N HIS A 72 -17.29 -5.80 -2.12
CA HIS A 72 -18.18 -6.87 -1.70
C HIS A 72 -18.41 -7.70 -2.97
N PRO A 73 -18.16 -9.02 -2.97
CA PRO A 73 -18.81 -9.89 -3.94
C PRO A 73 -20.30 -9.79 -3.62
N SER A 74 -20.92 -8.75 -4.16
CA SER A 74 -22.34 -8.52 -4.00
C SER A 74 -22.99 -9.68 -4.71
N THR A 75 -23.70 -10.48 -3.92
CA THR A 75 -24.77 -11.33 -4.39
C THR A 75 -25.50 -10.58 -5.48
N ASP A 76 -25.49 -11.19 -6.66
CA ASP A 76 -26.35 -10.96 -7.82
C ASP A 76 -27.61 -10.16 -7.49
N ASN A 77 -27.50 -8.83 -7.45
CA ASN A 77 -28.65 -7.95 -7.43
C ASN A 77 -29.02 -7.77 -8.89
N GLY A 78 -29.89 -8.67 -9.36
CA GLY A 78 -30.44 -8.68 -10.70
C GLY A 78 -30.90 -7.28 -11.11
N LEU A 79 -30.20 -6.72 -12.07
CA LEU A 79 -30.70 -5.63 -12.89
C LEU A 79 -31.12 -6.25 -14.21
N ALA A 80 -32.38 -6.01 -14.54
CA ALA A 80 -33.10 -6.60 -15.64
C ALA A 80 -32.30 -6.52 -16.95
N TYR A 81 -32.16 -7.68 -17.60
CA TYR A 81 -31.81 -7.78 -19.00
C TYR A 81 -32.90 -7.05 -19.81
N SER A 82 -32.66 -5.78 -20.14
CA SER A 82 -33.36 -5.16 -21.25
C SER A 82 -32.71 -5.70 -22.52
N ALA A 83 -33.35 -6.71 -23.09
CA ALA A 83 -33.00 -7.26 -24.39
C ALA A 83 -33.29 -6.21 -25.48
N GLU A 84 -32.33 -5.31 -25.75
CA GLU A 84 -32.36 -4.41 -26.90
C GLU A 84 -31.15 -4.66 -27.79
N SER A 85 -31.40 -5.28 -28.96
CA SER A 85 -30.55 -5.34 -30.16
C SER A 85 -29.12 -5.91 -30.03
N PRO A 86 -28.59 -6.68 -31.01
CA PRO A 86 -27.19 -7.09 -30.98
C PRO A 86 -26.29 -5.91 -31.35
N GLU A 87 -26.06 -4.98 -30.41
CA GLU A 87 -24.98 -4.02 -30.57
C GLU A 87 -23.64 -4.76 -30.68
N SER A 88 -22.80 -4.38 -31.65
CA SER A 88 -21.47 -4.94 -31.77
C SER A 88 -20.66 -4.65 -30.50
N VAL A 89 -19.90 -5.62 -30.02
CA VAL A 89 -18.94 -5.48 -28.91
C VAL A 89 -18.01 -4.28 -29.12
N THR A 90 -17.69 -3.97 -30.37
CA THR A 90 -16.87 -2.80 -30.72
C THR A 90 -17.58 -1.49 -30.40
N THR A 91 -18.88 -1.40 -30.68
CA THR A 91 -19.69 -0.21 -30.39
C THR A 91 -19.78 0.01 -28.88
N LEU A 92 -20.11 -1.02 -28.10
CA LEU A 92 -20.17 -0.94 -26.64
C LEU A 92 -18.80 -0.51 -26.04
N TRP A 93 -17.71 -1.05 -26.59
CA TRP A 93 -16.36 -0.66 -26.19
C TRP A 93 -16.05 0.81 -26.47
N MET A 94 -16.41 1.30 -27.66
CA MET A 94 -16.26 2.71 -28.03
C MET A 94 -17.10 3.64 -27.15
N LYS A 95 -18.34 3.25 -26.81
CA LYS A 95 -19.20 3.99 -25.87
C LYS A 95 -18.58 4.07 -24.48
N LYS A 96 -18.08 2.95 -23.96
CA LYS A 96 -17.36 2.91 -22.67
C LYS A 96 -16.11 3.78 -22.68
N ARG A 97 -15.33 3.74 -23.77
CA ARG A 97 -14.16 4.63 -23.95
C ARG A 97 -14.56 6.09 -23.91
N PHE A 98 -15.57 6.49 -24.69
CA PHE A 98 -16.09 7.86 -24.72
C PHE A 98 -16.56 8.33 -23.34
N PHE A 99 -17.26 7.46 -22.60
CA PHE A 99 -17.68 7.74 -21.22
C PHE A 99 -16.48 7.99 -20.30
N VAL A 100 -15.44 7.15 -20.35
CA VAL A 100 -14.24 7.35 -19.54
C VAL A 100 -13.51 8.65 -19.91
N GLU A 101 -13.34 8.94 -21.21
CA GLU A 101 -12.70 10.18 -21.68
C GLU A 101 -13.46 11.42 -21.21
N THR A 102 -14.80 11.40 -21.32
CA THR A 102 -15.66 12.48 -20.85
C THR A 102 -15.59 12.64 -19.32
N LEU A 103 -15.54 11.54 -18.56
CA LEU A 103 -15.35 11.58 -17.11
C LEU A 103 -14.04 12.29 -16.75
N VAL A 104 -12.94 11.93 -17.40
CA VAL A 104 -11.63 12.57 -17.19
C VAL A 104 -11.71 14.06 -17.51
N GLY A 105 -12.39 14.43 -18.60
CA GLY A 105 -12.55 15.83 -19.03
C GLY A 105 -13.32 16.72 -18.04
N ILE A 106 -14.20 16.15 -17.20
CA ILE A 106 -14.98 16.93 -16.23
C ILE A 106 -14.39 16.97 -14.82
N LEU A 107 -13.32 16.20 -14.53
CA LEU A 107 -12.69 16.15 -13.21
C LEU A 107 -12.17 17.53 -12.77
N PRO A 108 -12.41 17.96 -11.52
CA PRO A 108 -11.91 19.24 -11.02
C PRO A 108 -10.37 19.25 -11.00
N PRO A 109 -9.68 20.27 -11.55
CA PRO A 109 -8.21 20.29 -11.66
C PRO A 109 -7.47 20.35 -10.31
N GLU A 110 -8.15 20.72 -9.24
CA GLU A 110 -7.60 20.91 -7.91
C GLU A 110 -7.13 19.60 -7.29
N LYS A 111 -5.99 19.67 -6.59
CA LYS A 111 -5.46 18.56 -5.80
C LYS A 111 -6.48 18.17 -4.72
N ASP A 112 -6.53 16.88 -4.40
CA ASP A 112 -7.36 16.30 -3.33
C ASP A 112 -8.90 16.43 -3.53
N SER A 113 -9.35 17.00 -4.66
CA SER A 113 -10.77 17.03 -5.04
C SER A 113 -11.34 15.63 -5.34
N ILE A 114 -10.49 14.72 -5.80
CA ILE A 114 -10.81 13.32 -6.10
C ILE A 114 -9.78 12.43 -5.41
N PRO A 115 -10.20 11.40 -4.65
CA PRO A 115 -9.29 10.48 -3.99
C PRO A 115 -8.35 9.76 -4.97
N CYS A 116 -7.06 9.65 -4.63
CA CYS A 116 -6.05 8.98 -5.46
C CYS A 116 -6.43 7.56 -5.88
N ASN A 117 -7.02 6.76 -4.97
CA ASN A 117 -7.45 5.39 -5.26
C ASN A 117 -8.56 5.34 -6.33
N PHE A 118 -9.48 6.31 -6.35
CA PHE A 118 -10.49 6.39 -7.41
C PHE A 118 -9.83 6.70 -8.77
N LEU A 119 -8.86 7.62 -8.79
CA LEU A 119 -8.12 7.93 -10.01
C LEU A 119 -7.33 6.73 -10.54
N LEU A 120 -6.75 5.92 -9.66
CA LEU A 120 -6.05 4.68 -10.04
C LEU A 120 -7.01 3.65 -10.65
N ARG A 121 -8.19 3.46 -10.06
CA ARG A 121 -9.24 2.60 -10.67
C ARG A 121 -9.69 3.12 -12.03
N LEU A 122 -9.89 4.44 -12.14
CA LEU A 122 -10.25 5.08 -13.40
C LEU A 122 -9.14 4.91 -14.44
N LEU A 123 -7.87 5.04 -14.05
CA LEU A 123 -6.72 4.80 -14.93
C LEU A 123 -6.64 3.33 -15.38
N ARG A 124 -6.92 2.38 -14.49
CA ARG A 124 -7.01 0.96 -14.84
C ARG A 124 -8.07 0.73 -15.93
N ILE A 125 -9.27 1.29 -15.74
CA ILE A 125 -10.34 1.20 -16.75
C ILE A 125 -9.94 1.93 -18.03
N ALA A 126 -9.31 3.10 -17.93
CA ALA A 126 -8.86 3.89 -19.06
C ALA A 126 -7.82 3.15 -19.92
N ASN A 127 -6.86 2.47 -19.28
CA ASN A 127 -5.89 1.62 -19.96
C ASN A 127 -6.54 0.39 -20.59
N MET A 128 -7.50 -0.22 -19.88
CA MET A 128 -8.26 -1.36 -20.41
C MET A 128 -9.00 -0.96 -21.69
N VAL A 129 -9.75 0.16 -21.70
CA VAL A 129 -10.52 0.62 -22.87
C VAL A 129 -9.67 1.35 -23.93
N GLY A 130 -8.39 1.59 -23.62
CA GLY A 130 -7.42 2.19 -24.53
C GLY A 130 -7.66 3.66 -24.84
N VAL A 131 -8.03 4.49 -23.86
CA VAL A 131 -8.30 5.94 -24.06
C VAL A 131 -7.15 6.70 -24.72
N GLU A 132 -7.43 7.89 -25.24
CA GLU A 132 -6.40 8.74 -25.86
C GLU A 132 -5.27 9.11 -24.87
N SER A 133 -4.06 9.31 -25.41
CA SER A 133 -2.87 9.61 -24.63
C SER A 133 -2.99 10.90 -23.80
N THR A 134 -3.79 11.86 -24.26
CA THR A 134 -4.10 13.12 -23.57
C THR A 134 -4.83 12.88 -22.25
N TYR A 135 -5.93 12.13 -22.27
CA TYR A 135 -6.70 11.76 -21.06
C TYR A 135 -5.87 10.89 -20.11
N ARG A 136 -5.10 9.93 -20.65
CA ARG A 136 -4.19 9.11 -19.85
C ARG A 136 -3.11 9.94 -19.15
N ALA A 137 -2.49 10.88 -19.86
CA ALA A 137 -1.47 11.76 -19.31
C ALA A 137 -2.04 12.69 -18.22
N GLU A 138 -3.27 13.16 -18.37
CA GLU A 138 -3.95 13.98 -17.37
C GLU A 138 -4.26 13.18 -16.09
N LEU A 139 -4.71 11.93 -16.21
CA LEU A 139 -4.85 11.02 -15.07
C LEU A 139 -3.51 10.75 -14.38
N GLU A 140 -2.48 10.39 -15.14
CA GLU A 140 -1.13 10.16 -14.60
C GLU A 140 -0.61 11.38 -13.84
N LYS A 141 -0.80 12.59 -14.38
CA LYS A 141 -0.40 13.85 -13.74
C LYS A 141 -1.08 14.03 -12.39
N ARG A 142 -2.40 13.82 -12.32
CA ARG A 142 -3.18 13.98 -11.08
C ARG A 142 -2.83 12.93 -10.03
N ILE A 143 -2.65 11.68 -10.44
CA ILE A 143 -2.22 10.59 -9.55
C ILE A 143 -0.84 10.90 -8.98
N SER A 144 0.07 11.39 -9.83
CA SER A 144 1.44 11.74 -9.42
C SER A 144 1.50 12.88 -8.40
N TRP A 145 0.44 13.67 -8.21
CA TRP A 145 0.38 14.74 -7.19
C TRP A 145 0.02 14.28 -5.79
N GLN A 146 -0.56 13.08 -5.68
CA GLN A 146 -1.11 12.54 -4.44
C GLN A 146 -0.79 11.05 -4.29
N LEU A 147 0.33 10.61 -4.88
CA LEU A 147 0.75 9.20 -4.87
C LEU A 147 0.99 8.68 -3.44
N ASP A 148 1.24 9.57 -2.47
CA ASP A 148 1.36 9.25 -1.05
C ASP A 148 0.04 8.80 -0.40
N GLN A 149 -1.09 8.99 -1.08
CA GLN A 149 -2.43 8.54 -0.67
C GLN A 149 -2.86 7.24 -1.37
N ALA A 150 -2.04 6.73 -2.30
CA ALA A 150 -2.35 5.50 -3.02
C ALA A 150 -2.20 4.27 -2.12
N SER A 151 -3.08 3.30 -2.32
CA SER A 151 -2.93 1.96 -1.76
C SER A 151 -2.23 1.03 -2.74
N LEU A 152 -1.53 0.01 -2.21
CA LEU A 152 -0.86 -0.99 -3.04
C LEU A 152 -1.83 -1.69 -3.98
N LYS A 153 -3.01 -2.08 -3.47
CA LYS A 153 -4.07 -2.75 -4.23
C LYS A 153 -4.45 -2.01 -5.51
N GLU A 154 -4.66 -0.69 -5.41
CA GLU A 154 -5.09 0.11 -6.55
C GLU A 154 -3.92 0.49 -7.46
N LEU A 155 -2.70 0.51 -6.94
CA LEU A 155 -1.49 0.75 -7.72
C LEU A 155 -1.12 -0.44 -8.63
N MET A 156 -1.54 -1.66 -8.27
CA MET A 156 -1.32 -2.89 -9.06
C MET A 156 -2.22 -2.91 -10.31
N ILE A 157 -1.86 -2.10 -11.31
CA ILE A 157 -2.58 -2.01 -12.58
C ILE A 157 -2.02 -3.05 -13.56
N PRO A 158 -2.87 -3.94 -14.12
CA PRO A 158 -2.43 -4.91 -15.12
C PRO A 158 -1.89 -4.27 -16.40
N SER A 159 -0.99 -4.97 -17.07
CA SER A 159 -0.61 -4.62 -18.44
C SER A 159 -1.70 -5.09 -19.41
N PHE A 160 -2.27 -4.16 -20.18
CA PHE A 160 -3.27 -4.45 -21.22
C PHE A 160 -2.67 -4.53 -22.63
N SER A 161 -1.33 -4.53 -22.74
CA SER A 161 -0.64 -4.62 -24.01
C SER A 161 -0.44 -6.08 -24.44
N HIS A 162 -0.87 -6.41 -25.65
CA HIS A 162 -0.73 -7.75 -26.24
C HIS A 162 0.73 -8.17 -26.50
N THR A 163 1.67 -7.22 -26.48
CA THR A 163 3.11 -7.48 -26.70
C THR A 163 3.91 -7.53 -25.40
N CYS A 164 3.26 -7.32 -24.26
CA CYS A 164 3.94 -7.26 -22.97
C CYS A 164 3.91 -8.63 -22.27
N GLY A 165 5.08 -9.12 -21.86
CA GLY A 165 5.18 -10.37 -21.10
C GLY A 165 4.86 -10.23 -19.61
N THR A 166 4.85 -9.00 -19.06
CA THR A 166 4.63 -8.77 -17.63
C THR A 166 3.14 -8.68 -17.30
N LEU A 167 2.78 -9.16 -16.10
CA LEU A 167 1.41 -9.09 -15.59
C LEU A 167 0.98 -7.66 -15.23
N LEU A 168 1.93 -6.85 -14.75
CA LEU A 168 1.70 -5.47 -14.32
C LEU A 168 2.31 -4.46 -15.30
N ASP A 169 1.70 -3.27 -15.40
CA ASP A 169 2.25 -2.13 -16.14
C ASP A 169 3.32 -1.43 -15.29
N VAL A 170 4.52 -2.01 -15.26
CA VAL A 170 5.67 -1.49 -14.50
C VAL A 170 6.12 -0.13 -15.04
N GLU A 171 6.00 0.09 -16.35
CA GLU A 171 6.36 1.35 -17.00
C GLU A 171 5.45 2.50 -16.56
N LEU A 172 4.16 2.23 -16.34
CA LEU A 172 3.25 3.19 -15.73
C LEU A 172 3.76 3.66 -14.37
N ILE A 173 4.18 2.74 -13.50
CA ILE A 173 4.69 3.11 -12.17
C ILE A 173 5.96 3.95 -12.29
N ILE A 174 6.86 3.62 -13.22
CA ILE A 174 8.05 4.44 -13.52
C ILE A 174 7.64 5.86 -13.94
N ARG A 175 6.64 6.01 -14.82
CA ARG A 175 6.12 7.32 -15.26
C ARG A 175 5.50 8.11 -14.10
N LEU A 176 4.66 7.46 -13.28
CA LEU A 176 4.03 8.08 -12.11
C LEU A 176 5.08 8.55 -11.10
N LEU A 177 6.09 7.74 -10.82
CA LEU A 177 7.18 8.12 -9.92
C LEU A 177 8.05 9.22 -10.50
N GLY A 178 8.39 9.16 -11.79
CA GLY A 178 9.16 10.21 -12.44
C GLY A 178 8.47 11.57 -12.32
N ARG A 179 7.15 11.62 -12.56
CA ARG A 179 6.33 12.81 -12.33
C ARG A 179 6.30 13.18 -10.84
N PHE A 180 6.01 12.24 -9.95
CA PHE A 180 5.97 12.48 -8.51
C PHE A 180 7.29 13.07 -8.00
N VAL A 181 8.45 12.63 -8.47
CA VAL A 181 9.76 13.14 -8.06
C VAL A 181 10.05 14.53 -8.65
N ASN A 182 9.65 14.77 -9.90
CA ASN A 182 9.88 16.04 -10.61
C ASN A 182 8.92 17.17 -10.21
N LEU A 183 7.84 16.87 -9.48
CA LEU A 183 7.01 17.90 -8.87
C LEU A 183 7.84 18.84 -7.97
N ASP A 184 7.47 20.12 -7.89
CA ASP A 184 8.16 21.13 -7.11
C ASP A 184 8.42 20.66 -5.66
N LYS A 185 9.67 20.81 -5.19
CA LYS A 185 10.14 20.28 -3.90
C LYS A 185 9.43 20.94 -2.72
N VAL A 186 8.96 22.17 -2.90
CA VAL A 186 8.20 22.93 -1.89
C VAL A 186 6.83 22.31 -1.61
N ALA A 187 6.26 21.59 -2.59
CA ALA A 187 4.93 21.00 -2.48
C ALA A 187 4.92 19.61 -1.79
N LYS A 188 6.08 19.01 -1.51
CA LYS A 188 6.17 17.66 -0.92
C LYS A 188 6.70 17.70 0.50
N SER A 189 5.84 17.27 1.43
CA SER A 189 6.30 16.92 2.78
C SER A 189 7.24 15.72 2.71
N GLY A 190 8.31 15.73 3.52
CA GLY A 190 9.18 14.57 3.68
C GLY A 190 8.41 13.29 4.04
N ALA A 191 7.29 13.43 4.77
CA ALA A 191 6.41 12.31 5.08
C ALA A 191 5.75 11.68 3.84
N ALA A 192 5.38 12.48 2.84
CA ALA A 192 4.80 11.98 1.59
C ALA A 192 5.82 11.14 0.80
N VAL A 193 7.06 11.63 0.72
CA VAL A 193 8.17 10.91 0.05
C VAL A 193 8.46 9.57 0.73
N VAL A 194 8.43 9.52 2.07
CA VAL A 194 8.60 8.27 2.84
C VAL A 194 7.45 7.29 2.61
N LYS A 195 6.20 7.77 2.56
CA LYS A 195 5.03 6.92 2.25
C LYS A 195 5.14 6.32 0.85
N VAL A 196 5.49 7.13 -0.15
CA VAL A 196 5.68 6.66 -1.52
C VAL A 196 6.82 5.64 -1.60
N ALA A 197 7.93 5.84 -0.90
CA ALA A 197 9.02 4.85 -0.86
C ALA A 197 8.55 3.48 -0.35
N LYS A 198 7.79 3.45 0.76
CA LYS A 198 7.22 2.21 1.30
C LYS A 198 6.22 1.56 0.32
N LEU A 199 5.42 2.37 -0.36
CA LEU A 199 4.48 1.89 -1.36
C LEU A 199 5.21 1.25 -2.56
N VAL A 200 6.26 1.89 -3.06
CA VAL A 200 7.09 1.39 -4.17
C VAL A 200 7.83 0.13 -3.79
N ASP A 201 8.42 0.07 -2.60
CA ASP A 201 9.10 -1.14 -2.11
C ASP A 201 8.12 -2.31 -1.96
N SER A 202 6.87 -2.05 -1.57
CA SER A 202 5.81 -3.06 -1.51
C SER A 202 5.39 -3.49 -2.92
N TYR A 203 5.19 -2.54 -3.84
CA TYR A 203 4.90 -2.84 -5.25
C TYR A 203 6.00 -3.67 -5.89
N LEU A 204 7.26 -3.32 -5.67
CA LEU A 204 8.41 -4.05 -6.20
C LEU A 204 8.46 -5.48 -5.66
N ALA A 205 8.13 -5.70 -4.39
CA ALA A 205 8.08 -7.04 -3.83
C ALA A 205 7.03 -7.93 -4.53
N GLU A 206 5.86 -7.40 -4.84
CA GLU A 206 4.80 -8.11 -5.59
C GLU A 206 5.18 -8.30 -7.07
N ALA A 207 5.63 -7.24 -7.74
CA ALA A 207 6.03 -7.28 -9.15
C ALA A 207 7.21 -8.25 -9.39
N SER A 208 8.08 -8.43 -8.39
CA SER A 208 9.23 -9.33 -8.48
C SER A 208 8.88 -10.81 -8.54
N VAL A 209 7.64 -11.19 -8.21
CA VAL A 209 7.17 -12.57 -8.35
C VAL A 209 6.98 -12.94 -9.83
N ASP A 210 6.77 -11.95 -10.69
CA ASP A 210 6.66 -12.15 -12.13
C ASP A 210 8.04 -12.40 -12.76
N SER A 211 8.24 -13.61 -13.29
CA SER A 211 9.47 -14.04 -13.97
C SER A 211 9.82 -13.23 -15.22
N ASN A 212 8.86 -12.47 -15.76
CA ASN A 212 9.04 -11.63 -16.95
C ASN A 212 9.46 -10.20 -16.57
N LEU A 213 9.62 -9.87 -15.29
CA LEU A 213 10.05 -8.55 -14.86
C LEU A 213 11.50 -8.27 -15.28
N ASN A 214 11.67 -7.27 -16.14
CA ASN A 214 12.99 -6.90 -16.65
C ASN A 214 13.88 -6.31 -15.55
N PHE A 215 15.16 -6.72 -15.56
CA PHE A 215 16.17 -6.24 -14.63
C PHE A 215 16.31 -4.70 -14.64
N SER A 216 16.30 -4.09 -15.82
CA SER A 216 16.40 -2.63 -15.98
C SER A 216 15.22 -1.89 -15.35
N GLN A 217 14.00 -2.42 -15.49
CA GLN A 217 12.79 -1.84 -14.89
C GLN A 217 12.83 -1.94 -13.36
N PHE A 218 13.26 -3.09 -12.83
CA PHE A 218 13.44 -3.28 -11.39
C PHE A 218 14.42 -2.24 -10.82
N VAL A 219 15.61 -2.11 -11.42
CA VAL A 219 16.64 -1.16 -10.97
C VAL A 219 16.17 0.29 -11.10
N ALA A 220 15.47 0.62 -12.19
CA ALA A 220 14.92 1.96 -12.41
C ALA A 220 13.92 2.35 -11.31
N LEU A 221 13.00 1.46 -10.95
CA LEU A 221 12.04 1.70 -9.87
C LEU A 221 12.70 1.78 -8.49
N ALA A 222 13.58 0.83 -8.18
CA ALA A 222 14.28 0.79 -6.90
C ALA A 222 15.13 2.05 -6.65
N GLY A 223 15.74 2.60 -7.71
CA GLY A 223 16.55 3.81 -7.69
C GLY A 223 15.81 5.11 -7.99
N ALA A 224 14.49 5.10 -8.24
CA ALA A 224 13.75 6.29 -8.65
C ALA A 224 13.63 7.36 -7.54
N LEU A 225 13.67 6.94 -6.27
CA LEU A 225 13.50 7.81 -5.12
C LEU A 225 14.86 8.14 -4.46
N PRO A 226 14.99 9.34 -3.86
CA PRO A 226 16.24 9.74 -3.22
C PRO A 226 16.57 8.87 -2.01
N SER A 227 17.85 8.79 -1.65
CA SER A 227 18.33 7.92 -0.56
C SER A 227 17.69 8.20 0.80
N HIS A 228 17.31 9.45 1.09
CA HIS A 228 16.64 9.84 2.34
C HIS A 228 15.14 9.49 2.38
N ALA A 229 14.55 9.05 1.26
CA ALA A 229 13.15 8.61 1.22
C ALA A 229 12.92 7.34 2.05
N ARG A 230 13.95 6.49 2.16
CA ARG A 230 13.92 5.26 2.94
C ARG A 230 14.58 5.49 4.30
N VAL A 231 13.76 5.38 5.35
CA VAL A 231 14.23 5.33 6.74
C VAL A 231 14.83 3.96 7.04
N THR A 232 14.17 2.90 6.55
CA THR A 232 14.64 1.53 6.59
C THR A 232 14.62 0.93 5.19
N ASP A 233 15.60 0.10 4.88
CA ASP A 233 15.73 -0.55 3.56
C ASP A 233 15.16 -1.98 3.54
N ASP A 234 14.49 -2.41 4.61
CA ASP A 234 13.91 -3.76 4.75
C ASP A 234 12.94 -4.10 3.62
N GLY A 235 12.08 -3.14 3.22
CA GLY A 235 11.14 -3.32 2.13
C GLY A 235 11.84 -3.54 0.79
N LEU A 236 12.86 -2.73 0.50
CA LEU A 236 13.70 -2.86 -0.69
C LEU A 236 14.49 -4.16 -0.69
N TYR A 237 15.06 -4.56 0.46
CA TYR A 237 15.73 -5.85 0.63
C TYR A 237 14.80 -7.02 0.32
N ARG A 238 13.58 -6.99 0.87
CA ARG A 238 12.55 -8.01 0.58
C ARG A 238 12.24 -8.08 -0.91
N ALA A 239 12.08 -6.94 -1.58
CA ALA A 239 11.85 -6.92 -3.02
C ALA A 239 13.02 -7.53 -3.82
N ILE A 240 14.26 -7.20 -3.47
CA ILE A 240 15.46 -7.76 -4.11
C ILE A 240 15.55 -9.28 -3.86
N ASP A 241 15.31 -9.74 -2.64
CA ASP A 241 15.33 -11.17 -2.33
C ASP A 241 14.25 -11.95 -3.10
N THR A 242 13.03 -11.41 -3.19
CA THR A 242 11.96 -11.98 -4.01
C THR A 242 12.35 -12.00 -5.50
N TYR A 243 12.96 -10.92 -6.02
CA TYR A 243 13.42 -10.87 -7.41
C TYR A 243 14.46 -11.96 -7.69
N LEU A 244 15.44 -12.13 -6.80
CA LEU A 244 16.45 -13.20 -6.90
C LEU A 244 15.85 -14.60 -6.73
N LYS A 245 14.69 -14.73 -6.06
CA LYS A 245 13.88 -15.97 -5.99
C LYS A 245 13.21 -16.31 -7.30
N ALA A 246 12.54 -15.35 -7.93
CA ALA A 246 11.83 -15.58 -9.19
C ALA A 246 12.77 -15.62 -10.42
N HIS A 247 13.97 -15.04 -10.34
CA HIS A 247 14.88 -14.91 -11.48
C HIS A 247 16.25 -15.61 -11.26
N PRO A 248 16.32 -16.96 -11.33
CA PRO A 248 17.58 -17.70 -11.18
C PRO A 248 18.66 -17.34 -12.22
N ARG A 249 18.26 -16.79 -13.37
CA ARG A 249 19.14 -16.42 -14.49
C ARG A 249 19.94 -15.14 -14.26
N VAL A 250 19.70 -14.41 -13.17
CA VAL A 250 20.42 -13.17 -12.83
C VAL A 250 21.90 -13.46 -12.59
N SER A 251 22.74 -12.76 -13.36
CA SER A 251 24.20 -12.88 -13.34
C SER A 251 24.82 -12.35 -12.05
N LYS A 252 26.08 -12.75 -11.78
CA LYS A 252 26.83 -12.26 -10.60
C LYS A 252 26.98 -10.73 -10.59
N GLN A 253 27.08 -10.10 -11.76
CA GLN A 253 27.23 -8.66 -11.88
C GLN A 253 25.91 -7.93 -11.59
N GLU A 254 24.79 -8.46 -12.05
CA GLU A 254 23.45 -7.93 -11.76
C GLU A 254 23.13 -8.03 -10.26
N ARG A 255 23.47 -9.16 -9.61
CA ARG A 255 23.34 -9.31 -8.14
C ARG A 255 24.14 -8.25 -7.38
N LYS A 256 25.33 -7.89 -7.87
CA LYS A 256 26.15 -6.81 -7.31
C LYS A 256 25.47 -5.45 -7.47
N VAL A 257 24.83 -5.18 -8.61
CA VAL A 257 24.08 -3.94 -8.84
C VAL A 257 22.87 -3.87 -7.90
N LEU A 258 22.09 -4.94 -7.76
CA LEU A 258 20.93 -4.98 -6.88
C LEU A 258 21.31 -4.67 -5.43
N PHE A 259 22.35 -5.33 -4.91
CA PHE A 259 22.75 -5.09 -3.53
C PHE A 259 23.31 -3.67 -3.29
N ARG A 260 23.91 -3.03 -4.31
CA ARG A 260 24.36 -1.63 -4.20
C ARG A 260 23.22 -0.63 -4.02
N LEU A 261 21.97 -1.03 -4.29
CA LEU A 261 20.79 -0.20 -4.05
C LEU A 261 20.40 -0.14 -2.57
N ILE A 262 20.89 -1.07 -1.75
CA ILE A 262 20.61 -1.16 -0.31
C ILE A 262 21.72 -0.49 0.48
N ASP A 263 21.34 0.36 1.44
CA ASP A 263 22.21 0.81 2.51
C ASP A 263 22.12 -0.16 3.70
N SER A 264 23.15 -0.98 3.90
CA SER A 264 23.18 -1.98 4.98
C SER A 264 23.06 -1.36 6.39
N ARG A 265 23.36 -0.07 6.54
CA ARG A 265 23.20 0.65 7.81
C ARG A 265 21.72 0.86 8.16
N LYS A 266 20.84 0.88 7.16
CA LYS A 266 19.40 1.09 7.29
C LYS A 266 18.57 -0.19 7.40
N LEU A 267 19.23 -1.34 7.34
CA LEU A 267 18.57 -2.62 7.59
C LEU A 267 18.28 -2.79 9.08
N SER A 268 17.11 -3.35 9.40
CA SER A 268 16.83 -3.82 10.76
C SER A 268 17.69 -5.03 11.11
N GLN A 269 17.79 -5.35 12.40
CA GLN A 269 18.54 -6.51 12.87
C GLN A 269 18.03 -7.82 12.24
N GLU A 270 16.72 -7.95 12.06
CA GLU A 270 16.11 -9.13 11.46
C GLU A 270 16.45 -9.23 9.96
N ALA A 271 16.31 -8.13 9.22
CA ALA A 271 16.69 -8.08 7.80
C ALA A 271 18.19 -8.35 7.61
N SER A 272 19.04 -7.82 8.50
CA SER A 272 20.48 -8.07 8.51
C SER A 272 20.81 -9.55 8.77
N ARG A 273 20.12 -10.22 9.72
CA ARG A 273 20.31 -11.67 9.96
C ARG A 273 19.93 -12.48 8.72
N HIS A 274 18.78 -12.19 8.13
CA HIS A 274 18.34 -12.89 6.92
C HIS A 274 19.32 -12.65 5.76
N ALA A 275 19.78 -11.41 5.56
CA ALA A 275 20.78 -11.08 4.55
C ALA A 275 22.12 -11.79 4.78
N ALA A 276 22.56 -11.94 6.02
CA ALA A 276 23.81 -12.65 6.33
C ALA A 276 23.75 -14.15 6.00
N GLN A 277 22.56 -14.74 6.02
CA GLN A 277 22.33 -16.16 5.71
C GLN A 277 21.92 -16.40 4.25
N ASN A 278 21.76 -15.35 3.45
CA ASN A 278 21.26 -15.47 2.09
C ASN A 278 22.37 -15.82 1.09
N GLU A 279 22.40 -17.09 0.66
CA GLU A 279 23.39 -17.63 -0.29
C GLU A 279 23.38 -16.96 -1.67
N ARG A 280 22.33 -16.21 -2.00
CA ARG A 280 22.17 -15.58 -3.32
C ARG A 280 22.88 -14.25 -3.39
N LEU A 281 23.23 -13.67 -2.24
CA LEU A 281 23.97 -12.42 -2.16
C LEU A 281 25.47 -12.65 -2.40
N PRO A 282 26.17 -11.70 -3.03
CA PRO A 282 27.63 -11.75 -3.13
C PRO A 282 28.27 -11.78 -1.73
N VAL A 283 29.36 -12.52 -1.54
CA VAL A 283 30.09 -12.60 -0.24
C VAL A 283 30.44 -11.23 0.33
N ARG A 284 30.87 -10.28 -0.54
CA ARG A 284 31.16 -8.90 -0.13
C ARG A 284 29.94 -8.17 0.47
N ALA A 285 28.75 -8.47 -0.02
CA ALA A 285 27.50 -7.91 0.48
C ALA A 285 27.22 -8.42 1.90
N VAL A 286 27.33 -9.73 2.11
CA VAL A 286 27.17 -10.38 3.42
C VAL A 286 28.14 -9.79 4.45
N ILE A 287 29.41 -9.66 4.09
CA ILE A 287 30.44 -9.03 4.94
C ILE A 287 30.04 -7.60 5.32
N GLN A 288 29.56 -6.81 4.36
CA GLN A 288 29.14 -5.42 4.61
C GLN A 288 27.95 -5.34 5.59
N VAL A 289 26.99 -6.25 5.48
CA VAL A 289 25.86 -6.34 6.43
C VAL A 289 26.35 -6.67 7.84
N LEU A 290 27.23 -7.67 7.98
CA LEU A 290 27.79 -8.07 9.27
C LEU A 290 28.58 -6.93 9.94
N PHE A 291 29.40 -6.20 9.18
CA PHE A 291 30.12 -5.04 9.70
C PHE A 291 29.19 -3.90 10.13
N SER A 292 28.10 -3.64 9.40
CA SER A 292 27.13 -2.63 9.82
C SER A 292 26.42 -3.01 11.12
N GLU A 293 26.11 -4.30 11.33
CA GLU A 293 25.54 -4.77 12.60
C GLU A 293 26.54 -4.65 13.75
N GLN A 294 27.81 -5.02 13.54
CA GLN A 294 28.86 -4.85 14.55
C GLN A 294 28.99 -3.38 14.98
N THR A 295 29.00 -2.47 14.01
CA THR A 295 29.10 -1.03 14.29
C THR A 295 27.90 -0.51 15.10
N LYS A 296 26.68 -0.99 14.82
CA LYS A 296 25.48 -0.64 15.59
C LYS A 296 25.56 -1.14 17.04
N LEU A 297 26.01 -2.37 17.24
CA LEU A 297 26.22 -2.96 18.56
C LEU A 297 27.28 -2.19 19.35
N ASP A 298 28.42 -1.89 18.72
CA ASP A 298 29.48 -1.11 19.35
C ASP A 298 29.00 0.29 19.74
N GLN A 299 28.19 0.96 18.90
CA GLN A 299 27.58 2.25 19.24
C GLN A 299 26.61 2.14 20.43
N GLN A 300 25.77 1.09 20.47
CA GLN A 300 24.88 0.84 21.60
C GLN A 300 25.65 0.53 22.89
N MET A 301 26.76 -0.21 22.80
CA MET A 301 27.63 -0.50 23.92
C MET A 301 28.39 0.74 24.41
N ASN A 302 28.88 1.60 23.52
CA ASN A 302 29.52 2.86 23.88
C ASN A 302 28.55 3.87 24.52
N LEU A 303 27.30 3.92 24.07
CA LEU A 303 26.23 4.73 24.67
C LEU A 303 25.79 4.20 26.04
N SER A 304 25.89 2.88 26.26
CA SER A 304 25.58 2.21 27.54
C SER A 304 26.78 2.22 28.52
N GLY A 305 28.01 2.25 28.01
CA GLY A 305 29.25 2.05 28.77
C GLY A 305 29.87 3.31 29.37
N SER A 306 29.29 4.50 29.19
CA SER A 306 29.86 5.75 29.72
C SER A 306 29.48 6.00 31.20
N PHE A 307 29.84 5.06 32.05
CA PHE A 307 30.00 5.26 33.50
C PHE A 307 31.29 4.57 33.93
N SER A 308 32.44 5.15 33.55
CA SER A 308 33.78 5.08 34.19
C SER A 308 34.86 5.18 33.13
N GLU A 309 35.40 6.38 32.89
CA GLU A 309 36.85 6.66 32.88
C GLU A 309 37.15 8.07 32.35
N THR A 310 38.16 8.68 32.97
CA THR A 310 38.53 10.10 32.94
C THR A 310 39.67 10.42 31.93
N ARG A 311 39.60 11.62 31.31
CA ARG A 311 40.63 12.40 30.53
C ARG A 311 40.94 11.92 29.08
N SER A 312 40.63 12.59 27.94
CA SER A 312 40.90 13.95 27.36
C SER A 312 42.18 14.01 26.47
N PRO A 313 42.36 14.85 25.38
CA PRO A 313 41.45 15.65 24.51
C PRO A 313 41.74 15.63 22.95
N TYR A 314 40.90 16.35 22.16
CA TYR A 314 41.04 16.92 20.78
C TYR A 314 40.58 16.13 19.52
N LEU A 315 39.44 16.54 18.91
CA LEU A 315 39.35 17.36 17.68
C LEU A 315 37.87 17.75 17.40
N GLY A 316 37.61 18.99 16.97
CA GLY A 316 36.27 19.58 16.84
C GLY A 316 35.65 19.61 15.43
N PHE A 317 34.47 20.25 15.37
CA PHE A 317 33.38 20.26 14.36
C PHE A 317 32.41 19.08 14.53
N GLU A 318 31.11 19.23 14.85
CA GLU A 318 30.12 20.28 14.61
C GLU A 318 29.00 20.26 15.69
N ALA A 319 28.14 21.29 15.69
CA ALA A 319 27.19 21.68 16.74
C ALA A 319 26.34 20.57 17.40
N PRO A 320 26.17 20.57 18.74
CA PRO A 320 25.26 19.66 19.42
C PRO A 320 23.85 20.23 19.52
N THR A 321 22.89 19.45 19.02
CA THR A 321 21.51 19.40 19.52
C THR A 321 21.57 19.41 21.05
N ARG A 322 20.89 20.36 21.72
CA ARG A 322 20.88 20.55 23.18
C ARG A 322 21.08 19.24 23.95
N CYS A 323 22.29 19.03 24.48
CA CYS A 323 22.56 17.96 25.44
C CYS A 323 21.81 18.30 26.72
N LEU A 324 20.87 17.45 27.12
CA LEU A 324 20.22 17.56 28.42
C LEU A 324 21.26 17.36 29.52
N SER A 325 21.18 18.18 30.56
CA SER A 325 22.09 18.17 31.70
C SER A 325 22.05 16.82 32.41
N LYS A 326 23.17 16.42 33.04
CA LYS A 326 23.27 15.19 33.87
C LYS A 326 22.15 15.10 34.92
N ARG A 327 21.66 16.25 35.39
CA ARG A 327 20.54 16.35 36.34
C ARG A 327 19.20 16.01 35.69
N GLU A 328 18.94 16.53 34.49
CA GLU A 328 17.70 16.27 33.72
C GLU A 328 17.63 14.81 33.25
N MET A 329 18.77 14.20 32.88
CA MET A 329 18.80 12.77 32.52
C MET A 329 18.50 11.88 33.75
N SER A 330 18.99 12.25 34.93
CA SER A 330 18.67 11.54 36.17
C SER A 330 17.19 11.68 36.54
N GLU A 331 16.60 12.86 36.33
CA GLU A 331 15.17 13.12 36.57
C GLU A 331 14.29 12.29 35.61
N GLN A 332 14.62 12.27 34.31
CA GLN A 332 13.93 11.41 33.34
C GLN A 332 14.12 9.92 33.64
N GLN A 333 15.27 9.49 34.14
CA GLN A 333 15.51 8.08 34.49
C GLN A 333 14.74 7.65 35.75
N VAL A 334 14.47 8.58 36.67
CA VAL A 334 13.56 8.36 37.82
C VAL A 334 12.12 8.31 37.34
N GLU A 335 11.72 9.19 36.43
CA GLU A 335 10.37 9.22 35.86
C GLU A 335 10.07 7.95 35.04
N VAL A 336 11.02 7.49 34.22
CA VAL A 336 10.91 6.22 33.49
C VAL A 336 10.82 5.02 34.44
N ARG A 337 11.55 5.04 35.58
CA ARG A 337 11.43 3.99 36.59
C ARG A 337 10.04 3.98 37.24
N LYS A 338 9.52 5.16 37.58
CA LYS A 338 8.18 5.32 38.13
C LYS A 338 7.10 4.87 37.15
N LEU A 339 7.17 5.29 35.89
CA LEU A 339 6.25 4.85 34.84
C LEU A 339 6.31 3.34 34.60
N ARG A 340 7.49 2.72 34.68
CA ARG A 340 7.63 1.25 34.60
C ARG A 340 6.96 0.55 35.78
N GLU A 341 7.00 1.12 36.98
CA GLU A 341 6.30 0.58 38.15
C GLU A 341 4.78 0.73 37.99
N GLU A 342 4.31 1.89 37.52
CA GLU A 342 2.89 2.13 37.23
C GLU A 342 2.36 1.16 36.16
N VAL A 343 3.11 0.95 35.07
CA VAL A 343 2.73 -0.01 34.02
C VAL A 343 2.67 -1.45 34.55
N ARG A 344 3.61 -1.86 35.41
CA ARG A 344 3.54 -3.17 36.06
C ARG A 344 2.31 -3.30 36.97
N GLY A 345 1.99 -2.25 37.73
CA GLY A 345 0.78 -2.19 38.55
C GLY A 345 -0.50 -2.29 37.73
N LEU A 346 -0.58 -1.54 36.62
CA LEU A 346 -1.69 -1.59 35.66
C LEU A 346 -1.82 -2.97 35.02
N GLN A 347 -0.72 -3.61 34.60
CA GLN A 347 -0.75 -4.98 34.08
C GLN A 347 -1.28 -5.98 35.12
N SER A 348 -0.86 -5.87 36.37
CA SER A 348 -1.42 -6.70 37.45
C SER A 348 -2.91 -6.45 37.65
N HIS A 349 -3.36 -5.20 37.55
CA HIS A 349 -4.78 -4.85 37.67
C HIS A 349 -5.61 -5.39 36.50
N CYS A 350 -5.09 -5.29 35.26
CA CYS A 350 -5.71 -5.88 34.08
C CYS A 350 -5.81 -7.41 34.20
N HIS A 351 -4.76 -8.09 34.68
CA HIS A 351 -4.81 -9.54 34.93
C HIS A 351 -5.81 -9.92 36.02
N ALA A 352 -5.90 -9.16 37.11
CA ALA A 352 -6.88 -9.38 38.16
C ALA A 352 -8.32 -9.21 37.65
N MET A 353 -8.56 -8.17 36.85
CA MET A 353 -9.87 -7.92 36.23
C MET A 353 -10.23 -9.00 35.19
N GLN A 354 -9.27 -9.48 34.42
CA GLN A 354 -9.48 -10.56 33.45
C GLN A 354 -9.83 -11.88 34.15
N ASN A 355 -9.21 -12.17 35.30
CA ASN A 355 -9.55 -13.30 36.15
C ASN A 355 -10.92 -13.14 36.82
N ALA A 356 -11.31 -11.93 37.22
CA ALA A 356 -12.65 -11.66 37.76
C ALA A 356 -13.73 -11.85 36.67
N ASN A 357 -13.50 -11.36 35.45
CA ASN A 357 -14.40 -11.57 34.33
C ASN A 357 -14.52 -13.06 33.96
N GLY A 358 -13.44 -13.84 34.04
CA GLY A 358 -13.49 -15.29 33.84
C GLY A 358 -14.32 -16.02 34.91
N LYS A 359 -14.28 -15.57 36.17
CA LYS A 359 -15.11 -16.13 37.26
C LYS A 359 -16.59 -15.81 37.08
N VAL A 360 -16.92 -14.58 36.70
CA VAL A 360 -18.30 -14.15 36.42
C VAL A 360 -18.86 -14.89 35.19
N ALA A 361 -18.03 -15.17 34.18
CA ALA A 361 -18.41 -16.00 33.03
C ALA A 361 -18.68 -17.46 33.44
N GLY A 362 -17.83 -18.05 34.28
CA GLY A 362 -18.00 -19.42 34.78
C GLY A 362 -19.14 -19.58 35.81
N GLU A 363 -19.55 -18.51 36.50
CA GLU A 363 -20.78 -18.50 37.30
C GLU A 363 -22.02 -18.39 36.40
N LYS A 364 -21.98 -17.59 35.33
CA LYS A 364 -23.06 -17.59 34.32
C LYS A 364 -23.23 -18.95 33.65
N GLU A 365 -22.15 -19.61 33.22
CA GLU A 365 -22.24 -20.96 32.63
C GLU A 365 -22.79 -22.00 33.61
N ARG A 366 -22.44 -21.92 34.91
CA ARG A 366 -23.02 -22.80 35.93
C ARG A 366 -24.50 -22.49 36.21
N VAL A 367 -24.93 -21.23 36.14
CA VAL A 367 -26.34 -20.85 36.23
C VAL A 367 -27.12 -21.37 35.00
N PHE A 368 -26.57 -21.24 33.80
CA PHE A 368 -27.16 -21.81 32.58
C PHE A 368 -27.24 -23.35 32.63
N GLN A 369 -26.24 -24.04 33.16
CA GLN A 369 -26.30 -25.51 33.32
C GLN A 369 -27.28 -25.96 34.41
N VAL A 370 -27.48 -25.18 35.48
CA VAL A 370 -28.49 -25.49 36.49
C VAL A 370 -29.91 -25.27 35.94
N GLU A 371 -30.12 -24.25 35.09
CA GLU A 371 -31.39 -24.05 34.37
C GLU A 371 -31.67 -25.13 33.32
N GLU A 372 -30.64 -25.72 32.68
CA GLU A 372 -30.80 -26.85 31.75
C GLU A 372 -31.10 -28.19 32.47
N VAL A 373 -30.60 -28.39 33.70
CA VAL A 373 -30.77 -29.65 34.46
C VAL A 373 -32.06 -29.68 35.27
N TRP A 374 -32.62 -28.53 35.67
CA TRP A 374 -33.94 -28.43 36.31
C TRP A 374 -34.94 -27.79 35.35
N GLY A 375 -35.44 -28.61 34.42
CA GLY A 375 -36.48 -28.19 33.48
C GLY A 375 -37.70 -27.62 34.20
N CYS A 376 -38.03 -26.36 33.91
CA CYS A 376 -39.35 -25.77 34.13
C CYS A 376 -39.67 -24.73 33.04
N PRO A 377 -40.96 -24.53 32.73
CA PRO A 377 -41.44 -24.45 31.35
C PRO A 377 -41.55 -23.02 30.81
N ALA A 378 -41.54 -22.94 29.48
CA ALA A 378 -41.80 -21.75 28.68
C ALA A 378 -43.01 -20.94 29.20
N PHE A 379 -42.77 -19.70 29.60
CA PHE A 379 -43.82 -18.71 29.75
C PHE A 379 -43.93 -17.90 28.45
N ASN A 380 -44.96 -18.27 27.72
CA ASN A 380 -45.52 -17.57 26.59
C ASN A 380 -46.19 -16.30 27.13
N GLU A 381 -45.83 -15.10 26.69
CA GLU A 381 -46.67 -13.93 26.94
C GLU A 381 -46.76 -13.01 25.72
N LYS A 382 -47.99 -12.94 25.24
CA LYS A 382 -48.51 -12.02 24.22
C LYS A 382 -48.53 -10.61 24.81
N GLN A 383 -48.00 -9.62 24.07
CA GLN A 383 -48.79 -8.52 23.49
C GLN A 383 -47.94 -7.66 22.57
#